data_AF-A0A954GQ69-F1
#
_entry.id   AF-A0A954GQ69-F1
#
_cell.length_a   1.000
_cell.length_b   1.000
_cell.length_c   1.000
_cell.angle_alpha   90.00
_cell.angle_beta   90.00
_cell.angle_gamma   90.00
#
_symmetry.space_group_name_H-M   'P 1'
#
loop_
_entity.id
_entity.type
_entity.pdbx_description
1 polymer ?
#
loop_
_entity_poly.entity_id
_entity_poly.type
_entity_poly.pdbx_seq_one_letter_code
_entity_poly.pdbx_strand_id
1 'polypeptide(L)'
;MNGMHLILTRCCFTVLLLAAVSRVALPDGLPEALQKRLDEGDLKGAAKVVSVQLEASPEDGQARFAAGVVKVLQAVEGLAQDQYRHGAMSEAARLVPVFRLPLPENDRPVEITYAQVREIVEEFQRRLIEAEAELAKVDVSKEVKLPLNLSTIRLDLTGDGNATDEETFLSVFAGVNRFRRDQRDLNITFDSGDVPWLRGYCHFLCGFCDLILAYDHQELFDICGQLVYPKHVPSKEVLTAFNQSKRHTEQWFLDLIAAIHLMDFPLKE
;
A
#
# COMPACT_ATOMS: atom_id res chain seq x y z
N MET A 1 1.38 -4.77 -88.70
CA MET A 1 0.12 -4.24 -89.23
C MET A 1 -1.02 -5.04 -88.64
N ASN A 2 -2.04 -4.34 -88.13
CA ASN A 2 -3.34 -4.80 -87.64
C ASN A 2 -3.27 -5.54 -86.28
N GLY A 3 -4.00 -5.20 -85.24
CA GLY A 3 -5.14 -4.30 -85.02
C GLY A 3 -5.75 -4.76 -83.68
N MET A 4 -5.84 -3.89 -82.69
CA MET A 4 -7.11 -3.32 -82.22
C MET A 4 -8.07 -4.27 -81.49
N HIS A 5 -8.31 -3.91 -80.21
CA HIS A 5 -9.61 -3.92 -79.50
C HIS A 5 -10.07 -5.23 -78.83
N LEU A 6 -10.06 -5.25 -77.48
CA LEU A 6 -11.22 -5.06 -76.55
C LEU A 6 -11.79 -6.46 -76.17
N ILE A 7 -12.17 -6.88 -74.96
CA ILE A 7 -12.76 -6.29 -73.73
C ILE A 7 -12.67 -7.38 -72.62
N LEU A 8 -12.93 -6.98 -71.35
CA LEU A 8 -13.54 -7.76 -70.24
C LEU A 8 -12.56 -8.64 -69.43
N THR A 9 -12.34 -8.53 -68.11
CA THR A 9 -13.21 -8.12 -66.98
C THR A 9 -12.39 -7.93 -65.68
N ARG A 10 -12.59 -6.78 -65.02
CA ARG A 10 -12.63 -6.45 -63.57
C ARG A 10 -11.75 -7.16 -62.52
N CYS A 11 -11.11 -6.31 -61.69
CA CYS A 11 -11.06 -6.28 -60.21
C CYS A 11 -9.63 -5.96 -59.75
N CYS A 12 -9.32 -4.69 -59.47
CA CYS A 12 -9.43 -4.05 -58.14
C CYS A 12 -8.39 -4.53 -57.10
N PHE A 13 -7.51 -3.59 -56.76
CA PHE A 13 -6.90 -3.35 -55.44
C PHE A 13 -5.79 -4.27 -54.92
N THR A 14 -4.56 -3.82 -55.16
CA THR A 14 -3.56 -3.36 -54.16
C THR A 14 -3.71 -3.83 -52.71
N VAL A 15 -2.62 -4.41 -52.17
CA VAL A 15 -1.81 -3.92 -51.02
C VAL A 15 -1.15 -5.14 -50.35
N LEU A 16 0.17 -5.24 -50.51
CA LEU A 16 1.03 -6.05 -49.63
C LEU A 16 1.03 -5.37 -48.26
N LEU A 17 0.38 -5.97 -47.26
CA LEU A 17 0.58 -5.60 -45.87
C LEU A 17 1.88 -6.24 -45.39
N LEU A 18 2.93 -5.41 -45.25
CA LEU A 18 3.99 -5.68 -44.29
C LEU A 18 3.32 -5.77 -42.91
N ALA A 19 3.25 -6.96 -42.35
CA ALA A 19 3.06 -7.13 -40.92
C ALA A 19 4.37 -6.73 -40.22
N ALA A 20 4.65 -5.42 -40.19
CA ALA A 20 5.50 -4.85 -39.16
C ALA A 20 4.68 -4.93 -37.87
N VAL A 21 4.93 -5.97 -37.07
CA VAL A 21 4.56 -5.93 -35.65
C VAL A 21 5.41 -4.82 -35.05
N SER A 22 4.88 -3.61 -35.04
CA SER A 22 5.43 -2.51 -34.27
C SER A 22 5.37 -2.94 -32.81
N ARG A 23 6.48 -3.48 -32.28
CA ARG A 23 6.76 -3.36 -30.85
C ARG A 23 6.79 -1.87 -30.60
N VAL A 24 5.72 -1.32 -30.04
CA VAL A 24 5.78 -0.02 -29.38
C VAL A 24 6.79 -0.25 -28.26
N ALA A 25 8.04 0.16 -28.51
CA ALA A 25 8.99 0.33 -27.43
C ALA A 25 8.37 1.38 -26.52
N LEU A 26 8.01 0.98 -25.30
CA LEU A 26 7.73 1.96 -24.26
C LEU A 26 8.95 2.90 -24.22
N PRO A 27 8.76 4.22 -24.25
CA PRO A 27 9.85 5.15 -24.01
C PRO A 27 10.26 4.87 -22.56
N ASP A 28 11.51 4.43 -22.40
CA ASP A 28 12.10 3.90 -21.17
C ASP A 28 11.66 2.46 -20.83
N GLY A 29 12.60 1.64 -20.34
CA GLY A 29 12.31 0.26 -19.93
C GLY A 29 11.32 0.24 -18.76
N LEU A 30 10.64 -0.90 -18.52
CA LEU A 30 9.69 -1.03 -17.41
C LEU A 30 10.22 -0.46 -16.08
N PRO A 31 11.47 -0.74 -15.64
CA PRO A 31 11.96 -0.22 -14.36
C PRO A 31 12.06 1.30 -14.31
N GLU A 32 12.46 1.96 -15.39
CA GLU A 32 12.58 3.43 -15.47
C GLU A 32 11.21 4.09 -15.45
N ALA A 33 10.27 3.58 -16.25
CA ALA A 33 8.89 4.05 -16.28
C ALA A 33 8.17 3.84 -14.94
N LEU A 34 8.43 2.71 -14.28
CA LEU A 34 7.92 2.41 -12.94
C LEU A 34 8.53 3.35 -11.90
N GLN A 35 9.86 3.47 -11.86
CA GLN A 35 10.58 4.34 -10.91
C GLN A 35 10.05 5.76 -10.97
N LYS A 36 9.88 6.31 -12.18
CA LYS A 36 9.33 7.65 -12.36
C LYS A 36 7.98 7.83 -11.68
N ARG A 37 7.07 6.87 -11.82
CA ARG A 37 5.75 6.92 -11.17
C ARG A 37 5.83 6.80 -9.65
N LEU A 38 6.72 5.96 -9.15
CA LEU A 38 6.94 5.79 -7.72
C LEU A 38 7.60 7.04 -7.09
N ASP A 39 8.48 7.72 -7.81
CA ASP A 39 9.06 9.01 -7.39
C ASP A 39 8.00 10.11 -7.35
N GLU A 40 7.04 10.09 -8.28
CA GLU A 40 5.89 11.00 -8.30
C GLU A 40 4.85 10.70 -7.21
N GLY A 41 4.97 9.57 -6.49
CA GLY A 41 3.93 9.06 -5.58
C GLY A 41 2.65 8.61 -6.30
N ASP A 42 2.71 8.38 -7.62
CA ASP A 42 1.57 8.00 -8.45
C ASP A 42 1.44 6.47 -8.52
N LEU A 43 0.95 5.84 -7.46
CA LEU A 43 0.74 4.39 -7.44
C LEU A 43 -0.31 3.91 -8.46
N LYS A 44 -1.25 4.78 -8.87
CA LYS A 44 -2.22 4.48 -9.92
C LYS A 44 -1.54 4.43 -11.29
N GLY A 45 -0.67 5.40 -11.58
CA GLY A 45 0.17 5.42 -12.77
C GLY A 45 1.17 4.29 -12.80
N ALA A 46 1.79 3.95 -11.66
CA ALA A 46 2.67 2.80 -11.53
C ALA A 46 1.95 1.49 -11.89
N ALA A 47 0.76 1.26 -11.34
CA ALA A 47 -0.07 0.10 -11.68
C ALA A 47 -0.42 0.05 -13.17
N LYS A 48 -0.72 1.21 -13.77
CA LYS A 48 -1.01 1.31 -15.21
C LYS A 48 0.21 0.97 -16.07
N VAL A 49 1.40 1.46 -15.73
CA VAL A 49 2.65 1.14 -16.44
C VAL A 49 2.88 -0.37 -16.46
N VAL A 50 2.73 -1.02 -15.30
CA VAL A 50 2.91 -2.48 -15.21
C VAL A 50 1.82 -3.25 -15.95
N SER A 51 0.56 -2.82 -15.87
CA SER A 51 -0.56 -3.46 -16.58
C SER A 51 -0.34 -3.46 -18.10
N VAL A 52 0.12 -2.34 -18.67
CA VAL A 52 0.41 -2.24 -20.11
C VAL A 52 1.50 -3.24 -20.53
N GLN A 53 2.54 -3.40 -19.71
CA GLN A 53 3.60 -4.38 -19.99
C GLN A 53 3.06 -5.82 -19.90
N LEU A 54 2.22 -6.13 -18.92
CA LEU A 54 1.63 -7.46 -18.74
C LEU A 54 0.59 -7.81 -19.81
N GLU A 55 -0.12 -6.84 -20.37
CA GLU A 55 -1.00 -7.06 -21.53
C GLU A 55 -0.20 -7.48 -22.77
N ALA A 56 0.97 -6.87 -22.97
CA ALA A 56 1.86 -7.21 -24.08
C ALA A 56 2.66 -8.50 -23.85
N SER A 57 2.98 -8.82 -22.60
CA SER A 57 3.78 -9.99 -22.22
C SER A 57 3.33 -10.56 -20.87
N PRO A 58 2.26 -11.37 -20.83
CA PRO A 58 1.67 -11.88 -19.59
C PRO A 58 2.61 -12.73 -18.72
N GLU A 59 3.63 -13.32 -19.33
CA GLU A 59 4.64 -14.19 -18.71
C GLU A 59 5.92 -13.45 -18.31
N ASP A 60 5.95 -12.12 -18.43
CA ASP A 60 7.09 -11.29 -18.04
C ASP A 60 7.24 -11.30 -16.51
N GLY A 61 8.24 -12.03 -16.01
CA GLY A 61 8.51 -12.18 -14.58
C GLY A 61 8.87 -10.87 -13.89
N GLN A 62 9.58 -9.94 -14.56
CA GLN A 62 9.90 -8.61 -14.03
C GLN A 62 8.61 -7.80 -13.86
N ALA A 63 7.74 -7.81 -14.87
CA ALA A 63 6.46 -7.11 -14.83
C ALA A 63 5.50 -7.70 -13.78
N ARG A 64 5.42 -9.04 -13.66
CA ARG A 64 4.61 -9.69 -12.63
C ARG A 64 5.08 -9.34 -11.23
N PHE A 65 6.39 -9.35 -11.01
CA PHE A 65 6.93 -8.98 -9.72
C PHE A 65 6.69 -7.50 -9.40
N ALA A 66 6.90 -6.60 -10.38
CA ALA A 66 6.56 -5.18 -10.24
C ALA A 66 5.08 -4.96 -9.90
N ALA A 67 4.16 -5.73 -10.48
CA ALA A 67 2.73 -5.64 -10.17
C ALA A 67 2.44 -5.97 -8.70
N GLY A 68 3.07 -7.03 -8.20
CA GLY A 68 2.99 -7.41 -6.80
C GLY A 68 3.56 -6.34 -5.87
N VAL A 69 4.73 -5.78 -6.18
CA VAL A 69 5.35 -4.68 -5.42
C VAL A 69 4.41 -3.47 -5.36
N VAL A 70 3.85 -3.03 -6.49
CA VAL A 70 2.91 -1.91 -6.53
C VAL A 70 1.68 -2.17 -5.68
N LYS A 71 1.11 -3.38 -5.71
CA LYS A 71 -0.03 -3.76 -4.86
C LYS A 71 0.31 -3.72 -3.36
N VAL A 72 1.51 -4.14 -2.96
CA VAL A 72 1.96 -4.02 -1.56
C VAL A 72 2.05 -2.55 -1.15
N LEU A 73 2.65 -1.69 -1.99
CA LEU A 73 2.74 -0.26 -1.73
C LEU A 73 1.34 0.37 -1.60
N GLN A 74 0.40 -0.01 -2.46
CA GLN A 74 -1.00 0.44 -2.38
C GLN A 74 -1.69 -0.02 -1.09
N ALA A 75 -1.39 -1.22 -0.60
CA ALA A 75 -1.92 -1.70 0.67
C ALA A 75 -1.44 -0.83 1.84
N VAL A 76 -0.14 -0.50 1.87
CA VAL A 76 0.47 0.35 2.91
C VAL A 76 -0.05 1.79 2.83
N GLU A 77 -0.10 2.37 1.62
CA GLU A 77 -0.64 3.72 1.40
C GLU A 77 -2.11 3.81 1.82
N GLY A 78 -2.93 2.83 1.44
CA GLY A 78 -4.34 2.78 1.86
C GLY A 78 -4.51 2.72 3.38
N LEU A 79 -3.72 1.87 4.07
CA LEU A 79 -3.73 1.83 5.53
C LEU A 79 -3.31 3.18 6.13
N ALA A 80 -2.26 3.81 5.59
CA ALA A 80 -1.79 5.12 6.04
C ALA A 80 -2.89 6.19 5.93
N GLN A 81 -3.56 6.24 4.79
CA GLN A 81 -4.65 7.18 4.52
C GLN A 81 -5.86 6.95 5.44
N ASP A 82 -6.22 5.69 5.68
CA ASP A 82 -7.31 5.34 6.60
C ASP A 82 -6.98 5.79 8.03
N GLN A 83 -5.74 5.59 8.47
CA GLN A 83 -5.27 6.04 9.79
C GLN A 83 -5.19 7.57 9.88
N TYR A 84 -4.68 8.24 8.85
CA TYR A 84 -4.61 9.70 8.78
C TYR A 84 -6.00 10.33 8.83
N ARG A 85 -6.98 9.81 8.06
CA ARG A 85 -8.37 10.30 8.03
C ARG A 85 -9.01 10.38 9.41
N HIS A 86 -8.74 9.41 10.28
CA HIS A 86 -9.30 9.34 11.63
C HIS A 86 -8.36 9.93 12.70
N GLY A 87 -7.22 10.48 12.29
CA GLY A 87 -6.25 11.11 13.18
C GLY A 87 -5.61 10.14 14.14
N ALA A 88 -5.29 8.92 13.69
CA ALA A 88 -4.56 7.94 14.51
C ALA A 88 -3.17 8.47 14.87
N MET A 89 -3.05 9.14 16.02
CA MET A 89 -1.97 10.12 16.27
C MET A 89 -1.20 9.90 17.57
N SER A 90 -1.54 8.89 18.36
CA SER A 90 -0.98 8.84 19.70
C SER A 90 0.38 8.19 19.80
N GLU A 91 1.14 8.63 20.81
CA GLU A 91 2.31 7.89 21.31
C GLU A 91 1.99 6.43 21.64
N ALA A 92 0.73 6.11 22.00
CA ALA A 92 0.29 4.74 22.27
C ALA A 92 0.12 3.90 20.98
N ALA A 93 -0.41 4.48 19.89
CA ALA A 93 -0.44 3.85 18.57
C ALA A 93 0.98 3.61 18.06
N ARG A 94 1.89 4.55 18.35
CA ARG A 94 3.33 4.38 18.13
C ARG A 94 3.96 3.30 19.02
N LEU A 95 3.30 2.74 20.03
CA LEU A 95 3.84 1.58 20.76
C LEU A 95 3.66 0.28 19.97
N VAL A 96 2.59 0.17 19.16
CA VAL A 96 2.31 -1.01 18.32
C VAL A 96 3.19 -0.97 17.06
N PRO A 97 4.17 -1.89 16.90
CA PRO A 97 5.19 -1.78 15.85
C PRO A 97 4.66 -1.66 14.42
N VAL A 98 3.54 -2.32 14.11
CA VAL A 98 2.94 -2.36 12.77
C VAL A 98 2.24 -1.05 12.40
N PHE A 99 1.83 -0.23 13.37
CA PHE A 99 1.11 1.03 13.16
C PHE A 99 2.00 2.28 13.29
N ARG A 100 3.33 2.13 13.40
CA ARG A 100 4.30 3.23 13.53
C ARG A 100 4.56 3.97 12.21
N LEU A 101 3.52 4.40 11.49
CA LEU A 101 3.74 5.27 10.33
C LEU A 101 3.98 6.71 10.82
N PRO A 102 5.00 7.42 10.30
CA PRO A 102 5.26 8.81 10.65
C PRO A 102 4.31 9.73 9.89
N LEU A 103 3.03 9.64 10.23
CA LEU A 103 1.99 10.52 9.70
C LEU A 103 2.06 11.89 10.39
N PRO A 104 1.81 12.99 9.66
CA PRO A 104 1.60 14.29 10.26
C PRO A 104 0.27 14.34 11.04
N GLU A 105 0.11 15.35 11.90
CA GLU A 105 -1.15 15.58 12.60
C GLU A 105 -2.27 15.96 11.62
N ASN A 106 -3.45 15.34 11.79
CA ASN A 106 -4.65 15.71 11.05
C ASN A 106 -5.46 16.72 11.87
N ASP A 107 -5.54 17.97 11.40
CA ASP A 107 -6.29 19.06 12.05
C ASP A 107 -7.81 18.81 12.11
N ARG A 108 -8.34 17.93 11.26
CA ARG A 108 -9.78 17.68 11.10
C ARG A 108 -10.06 16.17 11.04
N PRO A 109 -9.78 15.42 12.11
CA PRO A 109 -10.03 13.99 12.12
C PRO A 109 -11.53 13.71 12.03
N VAL A 110 -11.88 12.66 11.32
CA VAL A 110 -13.25 12.14 11.21
C VAL A 110 -13.53 11.19 12.37
N GLU A 111 -14.75 11.22 12.89
CA GLU A 111 -15.20 10.28 13.92
C GLU A 111 -15.03 8.82 13.48
N ILE A 112 -14.75 7.94 14.44
CA ILE A 112 -14.54 6.52 14.17
C ILE A 112 -15.21 5.65 15.24
N THR A 113 -15.86 4.59 14.78
CA THR A 113 -16.44 3.52 15.61
C THR A 113 -15.53 2.29 15.61
N TYR A 114 -15.69 1.38 16.58
CA TYR A 114 -14.95 0.12 16.60
C TYR A 114 -15.16 -0.71 15.32
N ALA A 115 -16.38 -0.74 14.79
CA ALA A 115 -16.68 -1.43 13.54
C ALA A 115 -15.82 -0.91 12.38
N GLN A 116 -15.67 0.41 12.27
CA GLN A 116 -14.82 1.03 11.24
C GLN A 116 -13.32 0.73 11.45
N VAL A 117 -12.84 0.65 12.69
CA VAL A 117 -11.47 0.18 12.97
C VAL A 117 -11.26 -1.24 12.42
N ARG A 118 -12.23 -2.14 12.63
CA ARG A 118 -12.16 -3.50 12.09
C ARG A 118 -12.17 -3.50 10.56
N GLU A 119 -13.05 -2.71 9.94
CA GLU A 119 -13.12 -2.57 8.49
C GLU A 119 -11.78 -2.12 7.89
N ILE A 120 -11.06 -1.19 8.54
CA ILE A 120 -9.71 -0.76 8.11
C ILE A 120 -8.73 -1.93 8.11
N VAL A 121 -8.76 -2.79 9.15
CA VAL A 121 -7.88 -3.97 9.24
C VAL A 121 -8.25 -5.03 8.21
N GLU A 122 -9.55 -5.29 8.02
CA GLU A 122 -10.07 -6.22 6.99
C GLU A 122 -9.70 -5.76 5.58
N GLU A 123 -9.83 -4.47 5.31
CA GLU A 123 -9.47 -3.85 4.05
C GLU A 123 -7.96 -3.95 3.77
N PHE A 124 -7.12 -3.66 4.77
CA PHE A 124 -5.67 -3.82 4.65
C PHE A 124 -5.29 -5.28 4.39
N GLN A 125 -5.88 -6.22 5.12
CA GLN A 125 -5.67 -7.66 4.90
C GLN A 125 -6.07 -8.07 3.49
N ARG A 126 -7.22 -7.61 2.99
CA ARG A 126 -7.68 -7.92 1.63
C ARG A 126 -6.68 -7.43 0.58
N ARG A 127 -6.17 -6.21 0.71
CA ARG A 127 -5.15 -5.64 -0.20
C ARG A 127 -3.86 -6.47 -0.17
N LEU A 128 -3.43 -6.96 1.00
CA LEU A 128 -2.26 -7.85 1.13
C LEU A 128 -2.49 -9.22 0.46
N ILE A 129 -3.68 -9.80 0.61
CA ILE A 129 -4.05 -11.06 -0.07
C ILE A 129 -4.02 -10.87 -1.59
N GLU A 130 -4.56 -9.76 -2.10
CA GLU A 130 -4.50 -9.45 -3.52
C GLU A 130 -3.07 -9.25 -4.04
N ALA A 131 -2.20 -8.62 -3.23
CA ALA A 131 -0.80 -8.45 -3.56
C ALA A 131 -0.06 -9.80 -3.60
N GLU A 132 -0.28 -10.66 -2.60
CA GLU A 132 0.29 -12.01 -2.54
C GLU A 132 -0.15 -12.85 -3.74
N ALA A 133 -1.44 -12.81 -4.09
CA ALA A 133 -1.98 -13.54 -5.22
C ALA A 133 -1.37 -13.09 -6.57
N GLU A 134 -0.98 -11.82 -6.71
CA GLU A 134 -0.24 -11.36 -7.88
C GLU A 134 1.21 -11.85 -7.87
N LEU A 135 1.89 -11.76 -6.72
CA LEU A 135 3.26 -12.28 -6.54
C LEU A 135 3.35 -13.79 -6.80
N ALA A 136 2.31 -14.54 -6.44
CA ALA A 136 2.23 -15.98 -6.67
C ALA A 136 2.24 -16.39 -8.15
N LYS A 137 1.94 -15.44 -9.07
CA LYS A 137 1.98 -15.67 -10.53
C LYS A 137 3.39 -15.61 -11.11
N VAL A 138 4.38 -15.15 -10.33
CA VAL A 138 5.77 -15.06 -10.80
C VAL A 138 6.39 -16.46 -10.84
N ASP A 139 6.91 -16.85 -12.01
CA ASP A 139 7.69 -18.08 -12.17
C ASP A 139 9.11 -17.88 -11.62
N VAL A 140 9.30 -18.21 -10.35
CA VAL A 140 10.57 -18.05 -9.63
C VAL A 140 11.70 -18.97 -10.12
N SER A 141 11.40 -19.93 -11.01
CA SER A 141 12.43 -20.75 -11.67
C SER A 141 13.16 -19.97 -12.77
N LYS A 142 12.56 -18.87 -13.25
CA LYS A 142 13.16 -17.96 -14.22
C LYS A 142 13.83 -16.79 -13.50
N GLU A 143 14.80 -16.18 -14.20
CA GLU A 143 15.44 -14.97 -13.71
C GLU A 143 14.45 -13.81 -13.68
N VAL A 144 14.40 -13.13 -12.54
CA VAL A 144 13.70 -11.86 -12.33
C VAL A 144 14.75 -10.85 -11.88
N LYS A 145 14.69 -9.64 -12.42
CA LYS A 145 15.54 -8.52 -12.00
C LYS A 145 14.71 -7.25 -12.01
N LEU A 146 14.49 -6.62 -10.86
CA LEU A 146 13.74 -5.37 -10.75
C LEU A 146 14.60 -4.33 -10.02
N PRO A 147 15.34 -3.48 -10.76
CA PRO A 147 16.07 -2.37 -10.16
C PRO A 147 15.10 -1.27 -9.72
N LEU A 148 15.20 -0.85 -8.46
CA LEU A 148 14.46 0.26 -7.87
C LEU A 148 15.39 1.07 -6.97
N ASN A 149 15.29 2.39 -7.05
CA ASN A 149 15.86 3.30 -6.07
C ASN A 149 14.82 3.53 -4.97
N LEU A 150 15.01 2.90 -3.81
CA LEU A 150 14.10 3.07 -2.68
C LEU A 150 14.23 4.43 -1.99
N SER A 151 15.31 5.17 -2.22
CA SER A 151 15.54 6.45 -1.55
C SER A 151 14.63 7.57 -2.05
N THR A 152 14.11 7.44 -3.28
CA THR A 152 13.31 8.48 -3.95
C THR A 152 11.82 8.15 -4.04
N ILE A 153 11.44 6.89 -3.81
CA ILE A 153 10.03 6.46 -3.81
C ILE A 153 9.24 7.25 -2.77
N ARG A 154 8.11 7.81 -3.18
CA ARG A 154 7.16 8.52 -2.32
C ARG A 154 5.84 7.76 -2.24
N LEU A 155 5.13 7.93 -1.13
CA LEU A 155 3.77 7.43 -0.93
C LEU A 155 2.88 8.61 -0.54
N ASP A 156 1.65 8.68 -1.04
CA ASP A 156 0.67 9.69 -0.63
C ASP A 156 0.00 9.23 0.68
N LEU A 157 0.71 9.38 1.80
CA LEU A 157 0.29 8.83 3.09
C LEU A 157 -0.92 9.57 3.66
N THR A 158 -1.06 10.85 3.33
CA THR A 158 -2.19 11.69 3.78
C THR A 158 -3.40 11.63 2.84
N GLY A 159 -3.23 11.18 1.60
CA GLY A 159 -4.29 11.07 0.60
C GLY A 159 -4.70 12.41 0.00
N ASP A 160 -3.83 13.41 0.04
CA ASP A 160 -4.10 14.76 -0.48
C ASP A 160 -3.71 14.91 -1.97
N GLY A 161 -3.10 13.88 -2.55
CA GLY A 161 -2.61 13.83 -3.92
C GLY A 161 -1.24 14.46 -4.12
N ASN A 162 -0.54 14.89 -3.06
CA ASN A 162 0.77 15.53 -3.10
C ASN A 162 1.78 14.75 -2.26
N ALA A 163 2.41 13.73 -2.84
CA ALA A 163 3.47 13.00 -2.14
C ALA A 163 4.71 13.89 -1.95
N THR A 164 5.01 14.26 -0.69
CA THR A 164 6.10 15.17 -0.33
C THR A 164 7.40 14.43 0.00
N ASP A 165 8.51 15.16 0.18
CA ASP A 165 9.80 14.57 0.60
C ASP A 165 9.74 13.92 1.99
N GLU A 166 8.78 14.33 2.82
CA GLU A 166 8.54 13.79 4.16
C GLU A 166 7.85 12.43 4.11
N GLU A 167 7.19 12.11 3.00
CA GLU A 167 6.51 10.84 2.74
C GLU A 167 7.33 9.90 1.85
N THR A 168 8.62 10.19 1.69
CA THR A 168 9.57 9.27 1.06
C THR A 168 9.72 7.99 1.89
N PHE A 169 9.93 6.85 1.23
CA PHE A 169 10.18 5.56 1.90
C PHE A 169 11.32 5.67 2.92
N LEU A 170 12.38 6.43 2.62
CA LEU A 170 13.48 6.68 3.55
C LEU A 170 13.05 7.48 4.79
N SER A 171 12.19 8.49 4.63
CA SER A 171 11.63 9.25 5.75
C SER A 171 10.72 8.38 6.61
N VAL A 172 9.90 7.53 6.00
CA VAL A 172 9.07 6.54 6.71
C VAL A 172 9.95 5.57 7.50
N PHE A 173 10.93 4.97 6.85
CA PHE A 173 11.84 4.00 7.45
C PHE A 173 12.67 4.60 8.60
N ALA A 174 13.17 5.83 8.44
CA ALA A 174 13.90 6.55 9.48
C ALA A 174 13.01 6.86 10.69
N GLY A 175 11.75 7.26 10.45
CA GLY A 175 10.76 7.53 11.50
C GLY A 175 10.43 6.29 12.33
N VAL A 176 10.20 5.15 11.67
CA VAL A 176 9.86 3.86 12.32
C VAL A 176 11.03 3.35 13.19
N ASN A 177 12.24 3.34 12.63
CA ASN A 177 13.40 2.69 13.24
C ASN A 177 14.26 3.62 14.12
N ARG A 178 13.88 4.90 14.24
CA ARG A 178 14.68 5.95 14.92
C ARG A 178 16.13 6.03 14.43
N PHE A 179 16.38 5.62 13.18
CA PHE A 179 17.69 5.76 12.55
C PHE A 179 17.89 7.21 12.10
N ARG A 180 19.15 7.68 12.12
CA ARG A 180 19.48 8.93 11.43
C ARG A 180 19.20 8.74 9.95
N ARG A 181 18.60 9.74 9.30
CA ARG A 181 18.57 9.85 7.83
C ARG A 181 20.01 9.83 7.34
N ASP A 182 20.50 8.65 7.00
CA ASP A 182 21.72 8.52 6.22
C ASP A 182 21.28 8.75 4.77
N GLN A 183 21.88 9.72 4.08
CA GLN A 183 21.58 10.06 2.68
C GLN A 183 22.17 9.00 1.74
N ARG A 184 22.04 7.72 2.09
CA ARG A 184 22.52 6.63 1.25
C ARG A 184 21.54 6.46 0.11
N ASP A 185 22.08 6.50 -1.09
CA ASP A 185 21.38 6.10 -2.29
C ASP A 185 21.07 4.60 -2.18
N LEU A 186 19.77 4.26 -2.09
CA LEU A 186 19.30 2.89 -1.87
C LEU A 186 18.83 2.27 -3.19
N ASN A 187 19.78 2.09 -4.11
CA ASN A 187 19.55 1.35 -5.34
C ASN A 187 19.62 -0.15 -5.07
N ILE A 188 18.47 -0.82 -5.14
CA ILE A 188 18.35 -2.27 -4.96
C ILE A 188 17.90 -2.88 -6.27
N THR A 189 18.55 -3.97 -6.68
CA THR A 189 18.05 -4.82 -7.77
C THR A 189 17.50 -6.08 -7.17
N PHE A 190 16.18 -6.12 -7.03
CA PHE A 190 15.50 -7.30 -6.52
C PHE A 190 15.54 -8.43 -7.54
N ASP A 191 15.58 -9.68 -7.06
CA ASP A 191 15.64 -10.87 -7.89
C ASP A 191 14.54 -11.90 -7.58
N SER A 192 14.62 -13.09 -8.20
CA SER A 192 13.60 -14.13 -8.03
C SER A 192 13.51 -14.67 -6.60
N GLY A 193 14.56 -14.52 -5.79
CA GLY A 193 14.56 -14.86 -4.36
C GLY A 193 13.76 -13.86 -3.51
N ASP A 194 13.63 -12.62 -3.96
CA ASP A 194 12.87 -11.58 -3.26
C ASP A 194 11.35 -11.76 -3.40
N VAL A 195 10.91 -12.50 -4.42
CA VAL A 195 9.49 -12.83 -4.63
C VAL A 195 8.93 -13.65 -3.45
N PRO A 196 9.47 -14.84 -3.10
CA PRO A 196 8.97 -15.61 -1.96
C PRO A 196 9.20 -14.88 -0.63
N TRP A 197 10.24 -14.04 -0.52
CA TRP A 197 10.44 -13.19 0.65
C TRP A 197 9.27 -12.22 0.84
N LEU A 198 8.91 -11.47 -0.20
CA LEU A 198 7.81 -10.49 -0.13
C LEU A 198 6.45 -11.18 0.09
N ARG A 199 6.22 -12.34 -0.53
CA ARG A 199 5.03 -13.18 -0.26
C ARG A 199 4.97 -13.61 1.21
N GLY A 200 6.10 -14.02 1.77
CA GLY A 200 6.22 -14.35 3.19
C GLY A 200 5.85 -13.16 4.09
N TYR A 201 6.27 -11.95 3.72
CA TYR A 201 5.88 -10.72 4.44
C TYR A 201 4.38 -10.43 4.33
N CYS A 202 3.75 -10.62 3.16
CA CYS A 202 2.30 -10.53 3.03
C CYS A 202 1.59 -11.51 4.00
N HIS A 203 2.00 -12.78 4.03
CA HIS A 203 1.43 -13.76 4.95
C HIS A 203 1.63 -13.40 6.43
N PHE A 204 2.81 -12.92 6.79
CA PHE A 204 3.10 -12.47 8.15
C PHE A 204 2.15 -11.33 8.58
N LEU A 205 1.99 -10.32 7.72
CA LEU A 205 1.09 -9.20 8.00
C LEU A 205 -0.38 -9.62 8.01
N CYS A 206 -0.79 -10.53 7.13
CA CYS A 206 -2.13 -11.13 7.17
C CYS A 206 -2.37 -11.86 8.49
N GLY A 207 -1.41 -12.65 8.99
CA GLY A 207 -1.53 -13.33 10.28
C GLY A 207 -1.62 -12.35 11.47
N PHE A 208 -0.99 -11.18 11.37
CA PHE A 208 -1.18 -10.10 12.34
C PHE A 208 -2.59 -9.50 12.27
N CYS A 209 -3.14 -9.33 11.07
CA CYS A 209 -4.52 -8.90 10.88
C CYS A 209 -5.50 -9.94 11.45
N ASP A 210 -5.27 -11.24 11.17
CA ASP A 210 -6.06 -12.33 11.72
C ASP A 210 -6.07 -12.30 13.25
N LEU A 211 -4.90 -12.07 13.87
CA LEU A 211 -4.81 -11.94 15.32
C LEU A 211 -5.67 -10.79 15.86
N ILE A 212 -5.65 -9.62 15.22
CA ILE A 212 -6.48 -8.47 15.62
C ILE A 212 -7.97 -8.76 15.40
N LEU A 213 -8.32 -9.40 14.28
CA LEU A 213 -9.71 -9.63 13.90
C LEU A 213 -10.36 -10.77 14.67
N ALA A 214 -9.59 -11.76 15.12
CA ALA A 214 -10.05 -12.93 15.85
C ALA A 214 -10.64 -12.59 17.24
N TYR A 215 -10.29 -11.43 17.79
CA TYR A 215 -10.74 -11.02 19.11
C TYR A 215 -11.69 -9.83 19.04
N ASP A 216 -12.63 -9.76 19.98
CA ASP A 216 -13.44 -8.57 20.18
C ASP A 216 -12.72 -7.57 21.10
N HIS A 217 -12.46 -6.38 20.56
CA HIS A 217 -11.80 -5.27 21.26
C HIS A 217 -12.77 -4.11 21.52
N GLN A 218 -14.09 -4.32 21.39
CA GLN A 218 -15.10 -3.25 21.56
C GLN A 218 -14.98 -2.56 22.93
N GLU A 219 -14.84 -3.32 24.01
CA GLU A 219 -14.74 -2.74 25.36
C GLU A 219 -13.45 -1.93 25.56
N LEU A 220 -12.33 -2.44 25.05
CA LEU A 220 -11.08 -1.71 25.02
C LEU A 220 -11.21 -0.42 24.20
N PHE A 221 -11.86 -0.49 23.03
CA PHE A 221 -12.07 0.67 22.18
C PHE A 221 -12.99 1.71 22.82
N ASP A 222 -14.06 1.28 23.49
CA ASP A 222 -14.99 2.18 24.16
C ASP A 222 -14.31 2.97 25.29
N ILE A 223 -13.39 2.33 26.03
CA ILE A 223 -12.74 2.93 27.20
C ILE A 223 -11.43 3.66 26.84
N CYS A 224 -10.66 3.12 25.89
CA CYS A 224 -9.31 3.57 25.57
C CYS A 224 -9.18 4.09 24.13
N GLY A 225 -10.26 4.18 23.35
CA GLY A 225 -10.22 4.59 21.94
C GLY A 225 -9.60 5.98 21.74
N GLN A 226 -9.80 6.90 22.69
CA GLN A 226 -9.18 8.24 22.69
C GLN A 226 -7.65 8.19 22.72
N LEU A 227 -7.08 7.10 23.24
CA LEU A 227 -5.64 6.90 23.22
C LEU A 227 -5.13 6.62 21.82
N VAL A 228 -5.95 6.39 20.79
CA VAL A 228 -5.47 6.18 19.42
C VAL A 228 -6.12 7.19 18.49
N TYR A 229 -7.45 7.32 18.59
CA TYR A 229 -8.26 8.19 17.75
C TYR A 229 -8.87 9.33 18.58
N PRO A 230 -8.53 10.60 18.29
CA PRO A 230 -9.00 11.74 19.08
C PRO A 230 -10.52 11.89 19.06
N LYS A 231 -11.19 11.37 18.03
CA LYS A 231 -12.65 11.37 17.87
C LYS A 231 -13.23 9.95 17.81
N HIS A 232 -12.81 9.06 18.70
CA HIS A 232 -13.47 7.77 18.86
C HIS A 232 -14.92 7.95 19.36
N VAL A 233 -15.82 7.08 18.90
CA VAL A 233 -17.23 7.06 19.28
C VAL A 233 -17.50 5.74 20.01
N PRO A 234 -17.65 5.75 21.35
CA PRO A 234 -17.91 4.54 22.11
C PRO A 234 -19.33 4.00 21.84
N SER A 235 -19.50 2.68 21.88
CA SER A 235 -20.79 2.02 21.64
C SER A 235 -21.81 2.23 22.77
N LYS A 236 -21.33 2.59 23.95
CA LYS A 236 -22.10 2.82 25.18
C LYS A 236 -21.60 4.07 25.87
N GLU A 237 -22.43 4.64 26.72
CA GLU A 237 -22.02 5.75 27.59
C GLU A 237 -20.98 5.24 28.59
N VAL A 238 -19.72 5.57 28.34
CA VAL A 238 -18.62 5.28 29.27
C VAL A 238 -18.59 6.39 30.31
N LEU A 239 -18.60 6.01 31.59
CA LEU A 239 -18.50 6.95 32.71
C LEU A 239 -17.27 7.82 32.50
N THR A 240 -17.49 9.12 32.30
CA THR A 240 -16.44 10.07 31.99
C THR A 240 -15.40 10.08 33.11
N ALA A 241 -14.14 9.89 32.73
CA ALA A 241 -13.00 9.89 33.65
C ALA A 241 -12.91 11.21 34.44
N PHE A 242 -12.40 11.07 35.67
CA PHE A 242 -12.10 12.12 36.64
C PHE A 242 -11.81 13.51 36.02
N ASN A 243 -12.59 14.50 36.46
CA ASN A 243 -12.40 15.95 36.33
C ASN A 243 -11.18 16.39 35.47
N GLN A 244 -11.46 16.68 34.20
CA GLN A 244 -10.53 16.97 33.10
C GLN A 244 -9.62 18.20 33.29
N SER A 245 -9.59 18.82 34.47
CA SER A 245 -9.12 20.20 34.59
C SER A 245 -7.63 20.41 34.84
N LYS A 246 -6.78 19.45 35.26
CA LYS A 246 -5.38 19.81 35.59
C LYS A 246 -4.22 18.82 35.34
N ARG A 247 -4.40 17.57 34.89
CA ARG A 247 -3.28 16.62 34.80
C ARG A 247 -3.34 15.67 33.60
N HIS A 248 -3.03 16.19 32.40
CA HIS A 248 -2.85 15.38 31.18
C HIS A 248 -1.84 14.22 31.35
N THR A 249 -0.86 14.35 32.26
CA THR A 249 0.18 13.34 32.48
C THR A 249 -0.26 12.15 33.34
N GLU A 250 -1.36 12.25 34.11
CA GLU A 250 -1.85 11.14 34.94
C GLU A 250 -2.90 10.30 34.22
N GLN A 251 -3.69 10.91 33.33
CA GLN A 251 -4.77 10.21 32.62
C GLN A 251 -4.26 9.16 31.63
N TRP A 252 -3.22 9.45 30.85
CA TRP A 252 -2.68 8.46 29.89
C TRP A 252 -2.13 7.20 30.60
N PHE A 253 -1.56 7.36 31.80
CA PHE A 253 -1.10 6.24 32.61
C PHE A 253 -2.27 5.41 33.12
N LEU A 254 -3.36 6.04 33.53
CA LEU A 254 -4.59 5.35 33.96
C LEU A 254 -5.24 4.62 32.78
N ASP A 255 -5.33 5.26 31.62
CA ASP A 255 -5.87 4.63 30.40
C ASP A 255 -4.97 3.47 29.93
N LEU A 256 -3.64 3.57 30.07
CA LEU A 256 -2.73 2.45 29.81
C LEU A 256 -2.95 1.30 30.79
N ILE A 257 -3.11 1.59 32.08
CA ILE A 257 -3.42 0.57 33.09
C ILE A 257 -4.76 -0.09 32.75
N ALA A 258 -5.79 0.68 32.41
CA ALA A 258 -7.08 0.16 31.96
C ALA A 258 -6.92 -0.74 30.73
N ALA A 259 -6.15 -0.30 29.73
CA ALA A 259 -5.87 -1.09 28.54
C ALA A 259 -5.23 -2.45 28.86
N ILE A 260 -4.31 -2.52 29.82
CA ILE A 260 -3.71 -3.78 30.30
C ILE A 260 -4.75 -4.67 30.99
N HIS A 261 -5.64 -4.08 31.81
CA HIS A 261 -6.66 -4.83 32.53
C HIS A 261 -7.76 -5.38 31.61
N LEU A 262 -8.00 -4.72 30.48
CA LEU A 262 -8.99 -5.09 29.47
C LEU A 262 -8.41 -6.02 28.37
N MET A 263 -7.23 -6.61 28.60
CA MET A 263 -6.65 -7.61 27.69
C MET A 263 -7.28 -9.01 27.83
N ASP A 264 -8.52 -9.09 28.32
CA ASP A 264 -9.34 -10.30 28.36
C ASP A 264 -10.25 -10.38 27.13
N PHE A 265 -9.65 -10.36 25.94
CA PHE A 265 -10.42 -10.27 24.72
C PHE A 265 -11.18 -11.58 24.42
N PRO A 266 -12.53 -11.55 24.31
CA PRO A 266 -13.28 -12.73 23.92
C PRO A 266 -13.01 -13.07 22.45
N LEU A 267 -12.98 -14.36 22.13
CA LEU A 267 -12.91 -14.82 20.75
C LEU A 267 -14.17 -14.39 20.01
N LYS A 268 -13.99 -13.84 18.82
CA LYS A 268 -15.08 -13.50 17.91
C LYS A 268 -15.39 -14.73 17.05
N GLU A 269 -16.55 -15.34 17.29
CA GLU A 269 -17.05 -16.49 16.51
C GLU A 269 -17.50 -16.09 15.09
#